data_AF-A0A6J0MSP5-F1
#
_entry.id   AF-A0A6J0MSP5-F1
#
_cell.length_a   1.000
_cell.length_b   1.000
_cell.length_c   1.000
_cell.angle_alpha   90.00
_cell.angle_beta   90.00
_cell.angle_gamma   90.00
#
_symmetry.space_group_name_H-M   'P 1'
#
loop_
_entity.id
_entity.type
_entity.pdbx_description
1 polymer ?
#
loop_
_entity_poly.entity_id
_entity_poly.type
_entity_poly.pdbx_seq_one_letter_code
_entity_poly.pdbx_strand_id
1 'polypeptide(L)'
;MEKTLATPDNTRSVSVLCSAAVKTRSGGFERRTKRRLSQTKASVRVSGEEDEEEEKEEVKEKIEALKRIIPGGTALGVDELFEETAGYIMSLQCQIKSIKVLTSFLQRLDKQDMKFGG
;
A
#
# COMPACT_ATOMS: atom_id res chain seq x y z
N MET A 1 3.77 35.89 -46.25
CA MET A 1 3.80 34.66 -45.42
C MET A 1 4.94 34.82 -44.45
N GLU A 2 4.62 35.23 -43.23
CA GLU A 2 5.50 35.24 -42.06
C GLU A 2 4.55 34.89 -40.88
N LYS A 3 4.86 34.20 -39.78
CA LYS A 3 6.07 34.16 -38.95
C LYS A 3 6.04 32.93 -38.01
N THR A 4 7.23 32.63 -37.49
CA THR A 4 7.57 32.16 -36.11
C THR A 4 7.61 30.67 -35.75
N LEU A 5 8.85 30.28 -35.40
CA LEU A 5 9.36 29.27 -34.46
C LEU A 5 8.43 28.81 -33.32
N ALA A 6 8.55 27.52 -32.96
CA ALA A 6 8.74 27.06 -31.59
C ALA A 6 9.42 25.67 -31.55
N THR A 7 10.51 25.58 -30.81
CA THR A 7 11.25 24.36 -30.43
C THR A 7 10.47 23.53 -29.41
N PRO A 8 10.83 22.24 -29.25
CA PRO A 8 10.94 21.73 -27.88
C PRO A 8 12.28 21.04 -27.58
N ASP A 9 12.89 21.46 -26.48
CA ASP A 9 13.99 20.81 -25.77
C ASP A 9 13.52 19.47 -25.16
N ASN A 10 14.27 18.39 -25.39
CA ASN A 10 14.12 17.14 -24.66
C ASN A 10 15.48 16.66 -24.16
N THR A 11 15.90 17.21 -23.02
CA THR A 11 17.00 16.70 -22.22
C THR A 11 16.54 15.46 -21.45
N ARG A 12 16.79 14.27 -22.00
CA ARG A 12 16.77 13.02 -21.23
C ARG A 12 18.14 12.37 -21.29
N SER A 13 19.00 12.81 -20.38
CA SER A 13 20.25 12.15 -20.01
C SER A 13 19.97 10.73 -19.53
N VAL A 14 20.27 9.74 -20.35
CA VAL A 14 20.45 8.34 -19.94
C VAL A 14 21.94 8.03 -20.04
N SER A 15 22.65 8.39 -18.97
CA SER A 15 24.01 7.93 -18.69
C SER A 15 23.97 6.42 -18.44
N VAL A 16 24.15 5.62 -19.49
CA VAL A 16 24.49 4.21 -19.32
C VAL A 16 26.00 4.15 -19.07
N LEU A 17 26.34 4.02 -17.80
CA LEU A 17 27.70 3.78 -17.33
C LEU A 17 28.23 2.46 -17.89
N CYS A 18 29.33 2.55 -18.63
CA CYS A 18 30.26 1.45 -18.84
C CYS A 18 30.83 0.97 -17.50
N SER A 19 30.87 -0.34 -17.27
CA SER A 19 31.86 -0.98 -16.38
C SER A 19 31.99 -2.46 -16.72
N ALA A 20 33.13 -2.79 -17.34
CA ALA A 20 33.56 -4.15 -17.64
C ALA A 20 33.97 -4.88 -16.34
N ALA A 21 33.32 -6.00 -16.03
CA ALA A 21 33.68 -6.84 -14.89
C ALA A 21 34.69 -7.92 -15.32
N VAL A 22 35.88 -7.84 -14.73
CA VAL A 22 37.06 -8.68 -14.99
C VAL A 22 36.89 -10.06 -14.34
N LYS A 23 37.30 -11.09 -15.09
CA LYS A 23 37.28 -12.50 -14.74
C LYS A 23 38.45 -12.84 -13.82
N THR A 24 38.21 -13.14 -12.54
CA THR A 24 39.24 -13.70 -11.65
C THR A 24 39.05 -15.21 -11.51
N ARG A 25 40.02 -15.97 -12.02
CA ARG A 25 40.19 -17.40 -11.73
C ARG A 25 40.96 -17.49 -10.40
N SER A 26 40.29 -17.87 -9.32
CA SER A 26 40.97 -18.24 -8.07
C SER A 26 41.09 -19.76 -8.00
N GLY A 27 42.34 -20.21 -7.85
CA GLY A 27 42.76 -21.60 -7.85
C GLY A 27 42.16 -22.42 -6.72
N GLY A 28 42.26 -23.75 -6.91
CA GLY A 28 41.75 -24.75 -6.01
C GLY A 28 42.35 -24.70 -4.61
N PHE A 29 41.56 -25.20 -3.68
CA PHE A 29 42.03 -25.61 -2.36
C PHE A 29 41.41 -26.97 -2.01
N GLU A 30 42.17 -27.72 -1.23
CA GLU A 30 42.20 -29.16 -1.22
C GLU A 30 41.03 -29.83 -0.50
N ARG A 31 40.82 -31.10 -0.88
CA ARG A 31 39.98 -32.07 -0.19
C ARG A 31 40.53 -32.28 1.21
N ARG A 32 39.78 -31.89 2.26
CA ARG A 32 40.10 -32.25 3.66
C ARG A 32 38.88 -32.74 4.43
N THR A 33 38.72 -34.06 4.35
CA THR A 33 38.39 -34.99 5.44
C THR A 33 37.49 -34.54 6.60
N LYS A 34 36.34 -35.25 6.69
CA LYS A 34 35.67 -35.79 7.89
C LYS A 34 35.64 -34.92 9.16
N ARG A 35 34.46 -34.38 9.51
CA ARG A 35 34.03 -34.26 10.92
C ARG A 35 32.52 -34.46 11.12
N ARG A 36 32.22 -35.64 11.67
CA ARG A 36 31.24 -35.98 12.72
C ARG A 36 29.81 -35.44 12.60
N LEU A 37 28.87 -36.38 12.40
CA LEU A 37 27.48 -36.23 12.85
C LEU A 37 27.46 -35.91 14.34
N SER A 38 26.83 -34.81 14.71
CA SER A 38 26.36 -34.54 16.07
C SER A 38 24.86 -34.33 16.01
N GLN A 39 24.14 -35.22 16.69
CA GLN A 39 22.70 -35.18 16.92
C GLN A 39 22.27 -33.78 17.36
N THR A 40 21.50 -33.09 16.52
CA THR A 40 20.68 -31.98 16.98
C THR A 40 19.46 -32.58 17.67
N LYS A 41 19.51 -32.58 19.01
CA LYS A 41 18.32 -32.76 19.85
C LYS A 41 17.26 -31.78 19.36
N ALA A 42 16.08 -32.30 19.02
CA ALA A 42 14.89 -31.49 18.78
C ALA A 42 14.61 -30.67 20.05
N SER A 43 15.03 -29.41 20.04
CA SER A 43 14.52 -28.41 20.97
C SER A 43 13.14 -28.05 20.46
N VAL A 44 12.12 -28.73 20.99
CA VAL A 44 10.76 -28.22 21.00
C VAL A 44 10.83 -26.93 21.80
N ARG A 45 10.90 -25.79 21.10
CA ARG A 45 10.65 -24.49 21.70
C ARG A 45 9.18 -24.47 22.05
N VAL A 46 8.88 -24.31 23.34
CA VAL A 46 7.55 -23.90 23.78
C VAL A 46 7.44 -22.43 23.38
N SER A 47 6.97 -22.19 22.16
CA SER A 47 6.53 -20.89 21.65
C SER A 47 5.09 -20.75 22.09
N GLY A 48 4.81 -19.87 23.02
CA GLY A 48 3.46 -19.71 23.56
C GLY A 48 3.27 -18.40 24.30
N GLU A 49 4.33 -17.87 24.92
CA GLU A 49 4.27 -16.58 25.63
C GLU A 49 4.75 -15.41 24.76
N GLU A 50 5.77 -15.61 23.92
CA GLU A 50 6.28 -14.56 23.00
C GLU A 50 5.27 -14.21 21.89
N ASP A 51 4.53 -15.20 21.37
CA ASP A 51 3.55 -14.99 20.29
C ASP A 51 2.33 -14.15 20.74
N GLU A 52 1.90 -14.27 22.00
CA GLU A 52 0.73 -13.52 22.50
C GLU A 52 1.01 -12.03 22.77
N GLU A 53 2.26 -11.68 23.11
CA GLU A 53 2.63 -10.28 23.33
C GLU A 53 2.72 -9.52 22.00
N GLU A 54 3.27 -10.16 20.96
CA GLU A 54 3.34 -9.61 19.61
C GLU A 54 1.94 -9.34 19.03
N GLU A 55 1.01 -10.28 19.18
CA GLU A 55 -0.38 -10.09 18.73
C GLU A 55 -1.06 -8.89 19.40
N LYS A 56 -0.84 -8.69 20.71
CA LYS A 56 -1.41 -7.56 21.46
C LYS A 56 -0.81 -6.23 21.02
N GLU A 57 0.47 -6.20 20.64
CA GLU A 57 1.12 -4.99 20.12
C GLU A 57 0.56 -4.61 18.74
N GLU A 58 0.40 -5.58 17.84
CA GLU A 58 -0.21 -5.35 16.53
C GLU A 58 -1.63 -4.80 16.62
N VAL A 59 -2.44 -5.34 17.55
CA VAL A 59 -3.83 -4.88 17.73
C VAL A 59 -3.85 -3.42 18.21
N LYS A 60 -2.92 -3.02 19.09
CA LYS A 60 -2.81 -1.62 19.52
C LYS A 60 -2.47 -0.71 18.36
N GLU A 61 -1.53 -1.09 17.49
CA GLU A 61 -1.19 -0.31 16.30
C GLU A 61 -2.39 -0.14 15.36
N LYS A 62 -3.16 -1.22 15.14
CA LYS A 62 -4.39 -1.19 14.34
C LYS A 62 -5.44 -0.27 14.95
N ILE A 63 -5.60 -0.27 16.27
CA ILE A 63 -6.52 0.63 16.98
C ILE A 63 -6.07 2.09 16.82
N GLU A 64 -4.78 2.40 16.99
CA GLU A 64 -4.26 3.75 16.82
C GLU A 64 -4.44 4.27 15.38
N ALA A 65 -4.20 3.40 14.38
CA ALA A 65 -4.47 3.71 12.98
C ALA A 65 -5.97 4.00 12.74
N LEU A 66 -6.86 3.21 13.35
CA LEU A 66 -8.30 3.40 13.25
C LEU A 66 -8.74 4.73 13.89
N LYS A 67 -8.28 5.05 15.10
CA LYS A 67 -8.58 6.32 15.78
C LYS A 67 -8.24 7.56 14.95
N ARG A 68 -7.18 7.50 14.14
CA ARG A 68 -6.74 8.61 13.28
C ARG A 68 -7.70 8.90 12.13
N ILE A 69 -8.40 7.89 11.62
CA ILE A 69 -9.28 8.04 10.45
C ILE A 69 -10.75 8.26 10.82
N ILE A 70 -11.14 7.87 12.03
CA ILE A 70 -12.51 8.03 12.52
C ILE A 70 -12.71 9.45 13.07
N PRO A 71 -13.77 10.16 12.68
CA PRO A 71 -14.11 11.46 13.26
C PRO A 71 -14.20 11.38 14.78
N GLY A 72 -13.43 12.22 15.48
CA GLY A 72 -13.37 12.19 16.95
C GLY A 72 -12.62 11.00 17.57
N GLY A 73 -12.09 10.07 16.76
CA GLY A 73 -11.55 8.78 17.21
C GLY A 73 -10.41 8.85 18.24
N THR A 74 -9.61 9.90 18.25
CA THR A 74 -8.52 10.08 19.23
C THR A 74 -9.02 10.26 20.67
N ALA A 75 -10.27 10.70 20.85
CA ALA A 75 -10.90 10.87 22.16
C ALA A 75 -11.75 9.66 22.60
N LEU A 76 -11.96 8.67 21.72
CA LEU A 76 -12.86 7.55 21.97
C LEU A 76 -12.16 6.35 22.63
N GLY A 77 -12.92 5.63 23.46
CA GLY A 77 -12.59 4.29 23.92
C GLY A 77 -12.73 3.24 22.80
N VAL A 78 -12.29 2.01 23.02
CA VAL A 78 -12.28 0.96 21.99
C VAL A 78 -13.69 0.59 21.52
N ASP A 79 -14.64 0.40 22.43
CA ASP A 79 -16.02 0.02 22.07
C ASP A 79 -16.74 1.13 21.29
N GLU A 80 -16.60 2.38 21.76
CA GLU A 80 -17.18 3.55 21.10
C GLU A 80 -16.52 3.82 19.75
N LEU A 81 -15.21 3.56 19.62
CA LEU A 81 -14.50 3.64 18.35
C LEU A 81 -15.10 2.69 17.30
N PHE A 82 -15.50 1.47 17.68
CA PHE A 82 -16.12 0.54 16.75
C PHE A 82 -17.54 0.96 16.34
N GLU A 83 -18.34 1.49 17.27
CA GLU A 83 -19.67 2.02 16.97
C GLU A 83 -19.59 3.23 16.02
N GLU A 84 -18.71 4.19 16.32
CA GLU A 84 -18.46 5.35 15.47
C GLU A 84 -17.87 4.94 14.12
N THR A 85 -17.03 3.90 14.08
CA THR A 85 -16.52 3.32 12.83
C THR A 85 -17.65 2.78 11.97
N ALA A 86 -18.59 2.02 12.54
CA ALA A 86 -19.74 1.49 11.81
C ALA A 86 -20.61 2.63 11.27
N GLY A 87 -20.88 3.64 12.09
CA GLY A 87 -21.61 4.85 11.69
C GLY A 87 -20.91 5.63 10.57
N TYR A 88 -19.59 5.79 10.67
CA TYR A 88 -18.81 6.51 9.67
C TYR A 88 -18.76 5.77 8.33
N ILE A 89 -18.59 4.44 8.32
CA ILE A 89 -18.68 3.64 7.10
C ILE A 89 -20.05 3.79 6.44
N MET A 90 -21.14 3.70 7.21
CA MET A 90 -22.50 3.85 6.69
C MET A 90 -22.72 5.24 6.06
N SER A 91 -22.27 6.30 6.74
CA SER A 91 -22.41 7.67 6.25
C SER A 91 -21.60 7.91 4.97
N LEU A 92 -20.37 7.42 4.88
CA LEU A 92 -19.57 7.46 3.65
C LEU A 92 -20.26 6.74 2.49
N GLN A 93 -20.82 5.55 2.74
CA GLN A 93 -21.58 4.82 1.72
C GLN A 93 -22.81 5.59 1.24
N CYS A 94 -23.56 6.20 2.16
CA CYS A 94 -24.72 7.03 1.85
C CYS A 94 -24.33 8.27 1.02
N GLN A 95 -23.22 8.93 1.36
CA GLN A 95 -22.69 10.06 0.58
C GLN A 95 -22.37 9.64 -0.86
N ILE A 96 -21.62 8.55 -1.04
CA ILE A 96 -21.27 8.04 -2.38
C ILE A 96 -22.53 7.68 -3.18
N LYS A 97 -23.50 7.00 -2.58
CA LYS A 97 -24.76 6.64 -3.25
C LYS A 97 -25.55 7.89 -3.68
N SER A 98 -25.64 8.88 -2.80
CA SER A 98 -26.33 10.13 -3.08
C SER A 98 -25.69 10.89 -4.24
N ILE A 99 -24.37 11.05 -4.22
CA ILE A 99 -23.63 11.70 -5.31
C ILE A 99 -23.84 10.94 -6.63
N LYS A 100 -23.77 9.60 -6.62
CA LYS A 100 -24.03 8.80 -7.83
C LYS A 100 -25.43 9.03 -8.40
N VAL A 101 -26.45 9.08 -7.56
CA VAL A 101 -27.83 9.35 -7.98
C VAL A 101 -27.92 10.75 -8.60
N LEU A 102 -27.39 11.77 -7.92
CA LEU A 102 -27.39 13.15 -8.39
C LEU A 102 -26.64 13.29 -9.72
N THR A 103 -25.43 12.73 -9.84
CA THR A 103 -24.66 12.71 -11.09
C THR A 103 -25.43 12.01 -12.21
N SER A 104 -26.07 10.87 -11.93
CA SER A 104 -26.87 10.15 -12.94
C SER A 104 -28.12 10.93 -13.37
N PHE A 105 -28.66 11.78 -12.50
CA PHE A 105 -29.79 12.66 -12.80
C PHE A 105 -29.33 13.83 -13.69
N LEU A 106 -28.26 14.53 -13.31
CA LEU A 106 -27.70 15.62 -14.10
C LEU A 106 -27.27 15.15 -15.49
N GLN A 107 -26.60 14.00 -15.59
CA GLN A 107 -26.21 13.42 -16.88
C GLN A 107 -27.41 13.10 -17.79
N ARG A 108 -28.59 12.83 -17.22
CA ARG A 108 -29.81 12.65 -18.00
C ARG A 108 -30.36 13.98 -18.50
N LEU A 109 -30.34 15.03 -17.68
CA LEU A 109 -30.76 16.37 -18.09
C LEU A 109 -29.91 16.88 -19.27
N ASP A 110 -28.59 16.78 -19.15
CA ASP A 110 -27.66 17.20 -20.23
C ASP A 110 -27.95 16.51 -21.58
N LYS A 111 -28.49 15.28 -21.54
CA LYS A 111 -28.86 14.51 -22.75
C LYS A 111 -30.25 14.84 -23.29
N GLN A 112 -31.14 15.42 -22.49
CA GLN A 112 -32.48 15.84 -22.93
C GLN A 112 -32.43 17.20 -23.60
N ASP A 113 -31.55 18.10 -23.15
CA ASP A 113 -31.35 19.42 -23.76
C ASP A 113 -30.79 19.33 -25.20
N MET A 114 -30.20 18.18 -25.57
CA MET A 114 -29.67 17.91 -26.92
C MET A 114 -30.71 17.33 -27.91
N LYS A 115 -31.99 17.22 -27.52
CA LYS A 115 -33.05 16.59 -28.36
C LYS A 115 -34.11 17.56 -28.90
N PHE A 116 -33.97 18.87 -28.67
CA PHE A 116 -34.88 19.90 -29.20
C PHE A 116 -34.28 20.71 -30.37
N GLY A 117 -33.72 20.02 -31.37
CA GLY A 117 -33.35 20.61 -32.65
C GLY A 117 -34.13 19.92 -33.78
N GLY A 118 -35.10 20.64 -34.36
CA GLY A 118 -35.89 20.18 -35.51
C GLY A 118 -35.13 20.22 -36.82
#